data_AF-A0A8C5SM00-F1
#
_entry.id   AF-A0A8C5SM00-F1
#
_cell.length_a   1.000
_cell.length_b   1.000
_cell.length_c   1.000
_cell.angle_alpha   90.00
_cell.angle_beta   90.00
_cell.angle_gamma   90.00
#
_symmetry.space_group_name_H-M   'P 1'
#
loop_
_entity.id
_entity.type
_entity.pdbx_description
1 polymer ?
#
loop_
_entity_poly.entity_id
_entity_poly.type
_entity_poly.pdbx_seq_one_letter_code
_entity_poly.pdbx_strand_id
1 'polypeptide(L)'
;MVAAAGGPQLRFASLLAAALLALLALQPPPGSVAGASLAENVVWAVNAGGEAHVDVHGIHFRKDPLEGRVGRASDYGMKLPILRSNPEDQILYQTERYNEETFGYEVPIKEEGDYVLVLKFAEVYFAQSQQKVFDVRLNGHMVVKDLDIFDRVGHSTAHDEIIPISIKKGKLSVQGEVSTFTGKLNIEFVKGYYDNPKICALYVLAGTMDDVPKLQPHPGLEKKEEEEDEEEYEDGSSPKKQANKNRVQSGPRTPNPYASDNSSLMFPILVAFGVFIPTLFCLCRL
;
A
#
# COMPACT_ATOMS: atom_id res chain seq x y z
N MET A 1 14.66 -93.77 -20.94
CA MET A 1 15.94 -93.09 -21.24
C MET A 1 15.64 -91.59 -21.24
N VAL A 2 15.73 -90.93 -20.07
CA VAL A 2 16.72 -89.86 -19.71
C VAL A 2 16.63 -88.66 -20.68
N ALA A 3 16.41 -87.37 -20.33
CA ALA A 3 16.24 -86.59 -19.10
C ALA A 3 15.83 -85.12 -19.45
N ALA A 4 15.37 -84.35 -18.44
CA ALA A 4 15.56 -82.90 -18.15
C ALA A 4 15.24 -81.81 -19.22
N ALA A 5 14.86 -80.55 -18.93
CA ALA A 5 14.43 -79.76 -17.78
C ALA A 5 14.19 -78.32 -18.30
N GLY A 6 13.42 -77.49 -17.57
CA GLY A 6 13.58 -76.02 -17.58
C GLY A 6 12.39 -75.20 -18.07
N GLY A 7 11.62 -74.61 -17.14
CA GLY A 7 10.90 -73.36 -17.37
C GLY A 7 11.88 -72.17 -17.50
N PRO A 8 11.41 -70.94 -17.79
CA PRO A 8 10.78 -70.18 -16.72
C PRO A 8 9.65 -69.21 -17.12
N GLN A 9 8.75 -69.02 -16.15
CA GLN A 9 7.99 -67.79 -15.92
C GLN A 9 8.95 -66.59 -15.86
N LEU A 10 8.72 -65.49 -16.58
CA LEU A 10 9.20 -64.13 -16.24
C LEU A 10 8.88 -63.15 -17.41
N ARG A 11 7.63 -62.72 -17.60
CA ARG A 11 7.35 -61.60 -18.54
C ARG A 11 6.33 -60.56 -18.08
N PHE A 12 5.70 -60.71 -16.92
CA PHE A 12 4.70 -59.75 -16.44
C PHE A 12 5.18 -58.79 -15.33
N ALA A 13 6.40 -58.95 -14.82
CA ALA A 13 6.91 -58.16 -13.70
C ALA A 13 7.63 -56.85 -14.10
N SER A 14 7.95 -56.61 -15.37
CA SER A 14 8.81 -55.46 -15.76
C SER A 14 8.05 -54.19 -16.16
N LEU A 15 6.73 -54.25 -16.39
CA LEU A 15 5.94 -53.07 -16.78
C LEU A 15 5.37 -52.31 -15.56
N LEU A 16 5.09 -53.01 -14.45
CA LEU A 16 4.66 -52.37 -13.21
C LEU A 16 5.80 -51.70 -12.44
N ALA A 17 7.03 -52.21 -12.55
CA ALA A 17 8.20 -51.62 -11.90
C ALA A 17 8.61 -50.26 -12.50
N ALA A 18 8.44 -50.08 -13.82
CA ALA A 18 8.76 -48.82 -14.50
C ALA A 18 7.72 -47.72 -14.23
N ALA A 19 6.44 -48.07 -14.08
CA ALA A 19 5.38 -47.11 -13.72
C ALA A 19 5.46 -46.66 -12.25
N LEU A 20 5.89 -47.54 -11.34
CA LEU A 20 6.05 -47.21 -9.93
C LEU A 20 7.31 -46.36 -9.66
N LEU A 21 8.40 -46.55 -10.44
CA LEU A 21 9.58 -45.68 -10.36
C LEU A 21 9.35 -44.27 -10.94
N ALA A 22 8.45 -44.12 -11.91
CA ALA A 22 8.08 -42.80 -12.43
C ALA A 22 7.18 -42.01 -11.47
N LEU A 23 6.44 -42.68 -10.59
CA LEU A 23 5.61 -42.03 -9.55
C LEU A 23 6.41 -41.60 -8.31
N LEU A 24 7.57 -42.22 -8.05
CA LEU A 24 8.48 -41.85 -6.96
C LEU A 24 9.45 -40.71 -7.32
N ALA A 25 9.55 -40.33 -8.59
CA ALA A 25 10.41 -39.22 -9.05
C ALA A 25 9.72 -37.83 -8.99
N LEU A 26 8.47 -37.76 -8.50
CA LEU A 26 7.71 -36.52 -8.32
C LEU A 26 7.64 -36.03 -6.87
N GLN A 27 8.46 -36.56 -5.97
CA GLN A 27 8.57 -35.99 -4.63
C GLN A 27 9.50 -34.76 -4.69
N PRO A 28 9.01 -33.55 -4.35
CA PRO A 28 9.88 -32.39 -4.24
C PRO A 28 10.96 -32.66 -3.18
N PRO A 29 12.17 -32.11 -3.34
CA PRO A 29 13.27 -32.36 -2.42
C PRO A 29 12.87 -31.97 -0.99
N PRO A 30 13.19 -32.79 0.04
CA PRO A 30 12.96 -32.44 1.43
C PRO A 30 13.88 -31.26 1.79
N GLY A 31 13.32 -30.05 1.76
CA GLY A 31 14.07 -28.79 1.86
C GLY A 31 13.48 -27.66 1.01
N SER A 32 12.59 -27.96 0.06
CA SER A 32 11.72 -26.94 -0.53
C SER A 32 10.59 -26.65 0.45
N VAL A 33 10.82 -25.73 1.39
CA VAL A 33 9.71 -24.88 1.82
C VAL A 33 9.34 -24.12 0.56
N ALA A 34 8.37 -24.64 -0.20
CA ALA A 34 7.72 -23.84 -1.22
C ALA A 34 7.18 -22.65 -0.43
N GLY A 35 7.85 -21.51 -0.49
CA GLY A 35 7.26 -20.26 -0.03
C GLY A 35 5.96 -20.18 -0.80
N ALA A 36 4.85 -20.35 -0.09
CA ALA A 36 3.53 -20.27 -0.69
C ALA A 36 3.52 -18.97 -1.51
N SER A 37 3.18 -19.07 -2.78
CA SER A 37 3.15 -17.87 -3.60
C SER A 37 2.14 -16.90 -2.98
N LEU A 38 2.42 -15.60 -2.97
CA LEU A 38 1.52 -14.61 -2.35
C LEU A 38 0.06 -14.81 -2.79
N ALA A 39 -0.13 -15.17 -4.06
CA ALA A 39 -1.41 -15.51 -4.66
C ALA A 39 -2.17 -16.66 -3.96
N GLU A 40 -1.48 -17.68 -3.44
CA GLU A 40 -2.10 -18.81 -2.72
C GLU A 40 -2.68 -18.38 -1.37
N ASN A 41 -2.10 -17.34 -0.77
CA ASN A 41 -2.55 -16.79 0.50
C ASN A 41 -3.68 -15.76 0.31
N VAL A 42 -3.98 -15.33 -0.91
CA VAL A 42 -5.08 -14.39 -1.16
C VAL A 42 -6.41 -15.13 -1.10
N VAL A 43 -7.23 -14.75 -0.13
CA VAL A 43 -8.58 -15.31 0.08
C VAL A 43 -9.57 -14.71 -0.90
N TRP A 44 -9.39 -13.43 -1.22
CA TRP A 44 -10.38 -12.66 -1.98
C TRP A 44 -9.74 -11.40 -2.56
N ALA A 45 -9.98 -11.10 -3.83
CA ALA A 45 -9.50 -9.89 -4.49
C ALA A 45 -10.48 -9.39 -5.55
N VAL A 46 -10.65 -8.07 -5.66
CA VAL A 46 -11.57 -7.40 -6.60
C VAL A 46 -10.92 -6.16 -7.19
N ASN A 47 -11.03 -6.01 -8.51
CA ASN A 47 -10.78 -4.75 -9.20
C ASN A 47 -12.09 -3.95 -9.24
N ALA A 48 -12.17 -2.85 -8.49
CA ALA A 48 -13.41 -2.08 -8.36
C ALA A 48 -13.60 -1.16 -9.57
N GLY A 49 -14.80 -1.20 -10.14
CA GLY A 49 -15.15 -0.46 -11.37
C GLY A 49 -14.48 -0.98 -12.64
N GLY A 50 -13.74 -2.09 -12.57
CA GLY A 50 -12.98 -2.65 -13.68
C GLY A 50 -13.23 -4.14 -13.92
N GLU A 51 -12.61 -4.63 -15.00
CA GLU A 51 -12.60 -6.04 -15.38
C GLU A 51 -11.60 -6.84 -14.53
N ALA A 52 -11.65 -8.17 -14.64
CA ALA A 52 -10.70 -9.06 -13.97
C ALA A 52 -9.26 -8.80 -14.44
N HIS A 53 -8.30 -8.91 -13.52
CA HIS A 53 -6.88 -8.68 -13.75
C HIS A 53 -6.03 -9.58 -12.85
N VAL A 54 -4.84 -9.97 -13.31
CA VAL A 54 -3.86 -10.69 -12.51
C VAL A 54 -2.64 -9.80 -12.38
N ASP A 55 -2.27 -9.47 -11.15
CA ASP A 55 -1.12 -8.58 -10.90
C ASP A 55 0.23 -9.30 -11.08
N VAL A 56 1.32 -8.55 -11.03
CA VAL A 56 2.68 -9.10 -11.17
C VAL A 56 3.10 -10.07 -10.05
N HIS A 57 2.37 -10.08 -8.94
CA HIS A 57 2.57 -11.00 -7.82
C HIS A 57 1.69 -12.26 -7.93
N GLY A 58 0.91 -12.38 -9.02
CA GLY A 58 0.02 -13.50 -9.30
C GLY A 58 -1.34 -13.40 -8.61
N ILE A 59 -1.66 -12.29 -7.94
CA ILE A 59 -2.95 -12.09 -7.29
C ILE A 59 -4.03 -11.90 -8.37
N HIS A 60 -5.01 -12.79 -8.38
CA HIS A 60 -6.13 -12.71 -9.31
C HIS A 60 -7.25 -11.82 -8.76
N PHE A 61 -7.28 -10.56 -9.19
CA PHE A 61 -8.39 -9.65 -8.96
C PHE A 61 -9.53 -9.99 -9.90
N ARG A 62 -10.67 -10.41 -9.34
CA ARG A 62 -11.86 -10.68 -10.16
C ARG A 62 -12.56 -9.38 -10.56
N LYS A 63 -13.40 -9.48 -11.58
CA LYS A 63 -14.33 -8.42 -12.00
C LYS A 63 -15.18 -7.95 -10.82
N ASP A 64 -15.48 -6.65 -10.79
CA ASP A 64 -16.27 -6.05 -9.72
C ASP A 64 -17.65 -6.72 -9.54
N PRO A 65 -17.93 -7.34 -8.37
CA PRO A 65 -19.23 -7.93 -8.13
C PRO A 65 -20.36 -6.90 -8.01
N LEU A 66 -20.08 -5.64 -7.71
CA LEU A 66 -21.10 -4.60 -7.55
C LEU A 66 -21.52 -3.95 -8.88
N GLU A 67 -20.90 -4.34 -10.00
CA GLU A 67 -21.24 -3.82 -11.32
C GLU A 67 -22.72 -4.03 -11.66
N GLY A 68 -23.35 -2.97 -12.16
CA GLY A 68 -24.79 -2.94 -12.47
C GLY A 68 -25.72 -2.98 -11.25
N ARG A 69 -25.20 -2.96 -10.02
CA ARG A 69 -25.99 -3.09 -8.78
C ARG A 69 -25.83 -1.90 -7.84
N VAL A 70 -24.60 -1.51 -7.52
CA VAL A 70 -24.31 -0.48 -6.50
C VAL A 70 -23.22 0.45 -6.99
N GLY A 71 -23.43 1.76 -6.82
CA GLY A 71 -22.47 2.79 -7.22
C GLY A 71 -22.21 2.83 -8.73
N ARG A 72 -21.21 3.63 -9.10
CA ARG A 72 -20.82 3.91 -10.49
C ARG A 72 -19.37 3.48 -10.69
N ALA A 73 -19.13 2.75 -11.77
CA ALA A 73 -17.79 2.47 -12.25
C ALA A 73 -17.24 3.69 -13.01
N SER A 74 -15.95 3.96 -12.88
CA SER A 74 -15.23 5.01 -13.58
C SER A 74 -13.89 4.49 -14.05
N ASP A 75 -13.57 4.78 -15.31
CA ASP A 75 -12.29 4.47 -15.96
C ASP A 75 -11.48 5.76 -16.21
N TYR A 76 -11.84 6.87 -15.54
CA TYR A 76 -11.21 8.17 -15.78
C TYR A 76 -9.69 8.13 -15.59
N GLY A 77 -9.21 7.33 -14.63
CA GLY A 77 -7.79 7.15 -14.33
C GLY A 77 -6.99 6.50 -15.46
N MET A 78 -7.63 5.79 -16.41
CA MET A 78 -6.95 5.14 -17.56
C MET A 78 -6.17 6.11 -18.45
N LYS A 79 -6.47 7.40 -18.37
CA LYS A 79 -5.82 8.47 -19.15
C LYS A 79 -4.52 8.96 -18.51
N LEU A 80 -4.24 8.52 -17.28
CA LEU A 80 -3.20 9.07 -16.43
C LEU A 80 -2.24 7.94 -15.99
N PRO A 81 -0.92 8.15 -16.03
CA PRO A 81 0.01 7.23 -15.40
C PRO A 81 -0.15 7.32 -13.88
N ILE A 82 -0.25 6.17 -13.22
CA ILE A 82 -0.32 6.14 -11.75
C ILE A 82 1.08 5.93 -11.17
N LEU A 83 1.60 6.96 -10.49
CA LEU A 83 2.89 6.91 -9.81
C LEU A 83 2.88 5.86 -8.70
N ARG A 84 4.07 5.35 -8.36
CA ARG A 84 4.31 4.33 -7.31
C ARG A 84 3.80 2.92 -7.61
N SER A 85 3.20 2.68 -8.76
CA SER A 85 2.69 1.37 -9.19
C SER A 85 3.46 0.82 -10.39
N ASN A 86 3.50 -0.52 -10.50
CA ASN A 86 4.08 -1.18 -11.67
C ASN A 86 3.20 -0.90 -12.90
N PRO A 87 3.78 -0.57 -14.08
CA PRO A 87 3.01 -0.39 -15.31
C PRO A 87 1.96 -1.47 -15.61
N GLU A 88 2.25 -2.74 -15.29
CA GLU A 88 1.31 -3.86 -15.52
C GLU A 88 0.10 -3.82 -14.57
N ASP A 89 0.29 -3.31 -13.36
CA ASP A 89 -0.73 -3.27 -12.29
C ASP A 89 -1.45 -1.92 -12.21
N GLN A 90 -1.09 -0.93 -13.05
CA GLN A 90 -1.71 0.40 -13.04
C GLN A 90 -3.23 0.33 -13.16
N ILE A 91 -3.75 -0.66 -13.87
CA ILE A 91 -5.19 -0.88 -14.02
C ILE A 91 -5.92 -0.97 -12.68
N LEU A 92 -5.29 -1.53 -11.64
CA LEU A 92 -5.85 -1.67 -10.30
C LEU A 92 -5.97 -0.34 -9.53
N TYR A 93 -5.40 0.73 -10.07
CA TYR A 93 -5.48 2.10 -9.56
C TYR A 93 -6.15 3.06 -10.55
N GLN A 94 -6.38 2.64 -11.80
CA GLN A 94 -6.95 3.47 -12.85
C GLN A 94 -8.46 3.32 -13.00
N THR A 95 -8.99 2.15 -12.63
CA THR A 95 -10.44 1.95 -12.49
C THR A 95 -10.86 2.16 -11.04
N GLU A 96 -12.06 2.71 -10.85
CA GLU A 96 -12.61 2.93 -9.53
C GLU A 96 -14.13 2.69 -9.50
N ARG A 97 -14.63 2.32 -8.33
CA ARG A 97 -16.05 2.43 -8.00
C ARG A 97 -16.25 3.52 -6.96
N TYR A 98 -17.18 4.42 -7.23
CA TYR A 98 -17.66 5.41 -6.26
C TYR A 98 -19.17 5.34 -6.11
N ASN A 99 -19.70 5.88 -5.02
CA ASN A 99 -21.14 5.97 -4.82
C ASN A 99 -21.52 7.28 -4.09
N GLU A 100 -22.72 7.79 -4.35
CA GLU A 100 -23.24 9.00 -3.69
C GLU A 100 -23.65 8.73 -2.23
N GLU A 101 -23.83 7.47 -1.87
CA GLU A 101 -24.13 6.97 -0.53
C GLU A 101 -23.05 6.00 -0.03
N THR A 102 -23.14 5.61 1.24
CA THR A 102 -22.31 4.55 1.82
C THR A 102 -22.51 3.24 1.05
N PHE A 103 -21.41 2.58 0.70
CA PHE A 103 -21.43 1.28 0.04
C PHE A 103 -20.31 0.39 0.55
N GLY A 104 -20.35 -0.89 0.23
CA GLY A 104 -19.36 -1.81 0.75
C GLY A 104 -19.30 -3.16 0.05
N TYR A 105 -18.30 -3.95 0.45
CA TYR A 105 -18.10 -5.32 0.01
C TYR A 105 -18.27 -6.29 1.17
N GLU A 106 -18.89 -7.44 0.87
CA GLU A 106 -18.93 -8.58 1.78
C GLU A 106 -17.92 -9.64 1.34
N VAL A 107 -16.98 -9.96 2.23
CA VAL A 107 -15.93 -10.96 2.01
C VAL A 107 -16.18 -12.17 2.93
N PRO A 108 -16.54 -13.34 2.40
CA PRO A 108 -16.69 -14.54 3.23
C PRO A 108 -15.31 -15.04 3.70
N ILE A 109 -15.12 -15.22 5.01
CA ILE A 109 -13.92 -15.82 5.59
C ILE A 109 -14.33 -17.09 6.33
N LYS A 110 -13.73 -18.22 5.95
CA LYS A 110 -14.09 -19.55 6.48
C LYS A 110 -13.17 -20.02 7.60
N GLU A 111 -11.93 -19.59 7.58
CA GLU A 111 -10.88 -20.09 8.46
C GLU A 111 -10.49 -19.03 9.48
N GLU A 112 -10.15 -19.47 10.69
CA GLU A 112 -9.54 -18.59 11.68
C GLU A 112 -8.06 -18.37 11.34
N GLY A 113 -7.56 -17.18 11.63
CA GLY A 113 -6.21 -16.80 11.23
C GLY A 113 -5.97 -15.31 11.34
N ASP A 114 -4.73 -14.93 11.06
CA ASP A 114 -4.34 -13.55 10.88
C ASP A 114 -4.47 -13.21 9.39
N TYR A 115 -5.06 -12.06 9.09
CA TYR A 115 -5.36 -11.58 7.76
C TYR A 115 -4.93 -10.13 7.62
N VAL A 116 -4.71 -9.71 6.38
CA VAL A 116 -4.48 -8.31 6.03
C VAL A 116 -5.45 -7.90 4.94
N LEU A 117 -6.24 -6.87 5.21
CA LEU A 117 -7.06 -6.20 4.22
C LEU A 117 -6.23 -5.08 3.61
N VAL A 118 -6.05 -5.13 2.29
CA VAL A 118 -5.36 -4.09 1.53
C VAL A 118 -6.36 -3.40 0.64
N LEU A 119 -6.50 -2.08 0.82
CA LEU A 119 -7.38 -1.22 0.06
C LEU A 119 -6.53 -0.31 -0.82
N LYS A 120 -6.75 -0.38 -2.13
CA LYS A 120 -5.99 0.37 -3.14
C LYS A 120 -6.79 1.58 -3.62
N PHE A 121 -6.16 2.74 -3.58
CA PHE A 121 -6.73 4.02 -3.96
C PHE A 121 -5.79 4.82 -4.85
N ALA A 122 -6.35 5.67 -5.70
CA ALA A 122 -5.64 6.76 -6.35
C ALA A 122 -6.59 7.94 -6.54
N GLU A 123 -6.13 9.17 -6.30
CA GLU A 123 -6.91 10.37 -6.62
C GLU A 123 -6.56 10.86 -8.03
N VAL A 124 -7.55 10.84 -8.92
CA VAL A 124 -7.37 11.15 -10.34
C VAL A 124 -8.28 12.28 -10.82
N TYR A 125 -9.21 12.74 -9.98
CA TYR A 125 -10.21 13.74 -10.35
C TYR A 125 -9.96 15.08 -9.65
N PHE A 126 -9.74 15.05 -8.34
CA PHE A 126 -9.50 16.26 -7.55
C PHE A 126 -8.03 16.61 -7.45
N ALA A 127 -7.74 17.90 -7.54
CA ALA A 127 -6.38 18.44 -7.54
C ALA A 127 -6.03 19.20 -6.26
N GLN A 128 -6.82 19.05 -5.19
CA GLN A 128 -6.61 19.71 -3.90
C GLN A 128 -7.08 18.83 -2.74
N SER A 129 -6.44 18.97 -1.58
CA SER A 129 -6.89 18.35 -0.32
C SER A 129 -8.26 18.88 0.09
N GLN A 130 -8.96 18.13 0.93
CA GLN A 130 -10.26 18.42 1.52
C GLN A 130 -11.39 18.58 0.49
N GLN A 131 -11.24 18.00 -0.70
CA GLN A 131 -12.33 17.92 -1.69
C GLN A 131 -13.08 16.59 -1.60
N LYS A 132 -12.37 15.50 -1.30
CA LYS A 132 -12.94 14.17 -1.11
C LYS A 132 -12.39 13.56 0.17
N VAL A 133 -13.26 13.45 1.16
CA VAL A 133 -12.96 12.89 2.47
C VAL A 133 -14.07 11.93 2.86
N PHE A 134 -13.71 10.71 3.22
CA PHE A 134 -14.65 9.66 3.60
C PHE A 134 -14.03 8.71 4.63
N ASP A 135 -14.86 7.97 5.35
CA ASP A 135 -14.36 6.97 6.31
C ASP A 135 -14.39 5.57 5.70
N VAL A 136 -13.58 4.68 6.25
CA VAL A 136 -13.62 3.25 5.98
C VAL A 136 -13.93 2.51 7.27
N ARG A 137 -14.91 1.61 7.21
CA ARG A 137 -15.28 0.72 8.31
C ARG A 137 -15.10 -0.74 7.94
N LEU A 138 -14.75 -1.54 8.95
CA LEU A 138 -14.67 -2.99 8.88
C LEU A 138 -15.54 -3.59 9.99
N ASN A 139 -16.62 -4.29 9.63
CA ASN A 139 -17.59 -4.87 10.57
C ASN A 139 -18.10 -3.84 11.59
N GLY A 140 -18.31 -2.59 11.15
CA GLY A 140 -18.73 -1.48 12.00
C GLY A 140 -17.60 -0.77 12.76
N HIS A 141 -16.39 -1.34 12.82
CA HIS A 141 -15.22 -0.69 13.38
C HIS A 141 -14.65 0.33 12.41
N MET A 142 -14.34 1.53 12.87
CA MET A 142 -13.73 2.57 12.03
C MET A 142 -12.23 2.30 11.88
N VAL A 143 -11.81 1.91 10.68
CA VAL A 143 -10.41 1.50 10.41
C VAL A 143 -9.61 2.60 9.73
N VAL A 144 -10.26 3.46 8.96
CA VAL A 144 -9.64 4.68 8.42
C VAL A 144 -10.64 5.81 8.60
N LYS A 145 -10.22 6.87 9.27
CA LYS A 145 -11.04 8.04 9.52
C LYS A 145 -10.56 9.20 8.67
N ASP A 146 -11.51 9.98 8.12
CA ASP A 146 -11.26 11.20 7.36
C ASP A 146 -10.23 10.97 6.23
N LEU A 147 -10.37 9.87 5.46
CA LEU A 147 -9.45 9.53 4.38
C LEU A 147 -9.53 10.54 3.25
N ASP A 148 -8.45 11.30 3.10
CA ASP A 148 -8.20 12.22 1.99
C ASP A 148 -7.02 11.71 1.16
N ILE A 149 -7.32 11.06 0.03
CA ILE A 149 -6.29 10.41 -0.80
C ILE A 149 -5.35 11.47 -1.41
N PHE A 150 -5.88 12.64 -1.79
CA PHE A 150 -5.04 13.71 -2.34
C PHE A 150 -4.07 14.23 -1.29
N ASP A 151 -4.53 14.44 -0.06
CA ASP A 151 -3.67 14.92 1.02
C ASP A 151 -2.53 13.93 1.35
N ARG A 152 -2.79 12.63 1.21
CA ARG A 152 -1.81 11.58 1.48
C ARG A 152 -0.72 11.46 0.42
N VAL A 153 -1.09 11.48 -0.86
CA VAL A 153 -0.18 11.10 -1.96
C VAL A 153 -0.23 12.03 -3.18
N GLY A 154 -1.08 13.06 -3.15
CA GLY A 154 -1.31 13.96 -4.28
C GLY A 154 -2.12 13.32 -5.41
N HIS A 155 -1.97 13.91 -6.59
CA HIS A 155 -2.71 13.52 -7.80
C HIS A 155 -2.01 12.39 -8.56
N SER A 156 -2.79 11.43 -9.06
CA SER A 156 -2.32 10.30 -9.90
C SER A 156 -1.20 9.47 -9.25
N THR A 157 -1.30 9.25 -7.94
CA THR A 157 -0.35 8.45 -7.17
C THR A 157 -1.08 7.32 -6.48
N ALA A 158 -0.51 6.11 -6.50
CA ALA A 158 -1.04 4.96 -5.78
C ALA A 158 -0.92 5.16 -4.26
N HIS A 159 -1.99 4.81 -3.55
CA HIS A 159 -2.07 4.79 -2.09
C HIS A 159 -2.73 3.49 -1.63
N ASP A 160 -2.10 2.83 -0.67
CA ASP A 160 -2.59 1.58 -0.10
C ASP A 160 -2.84 1.77 1.39
N GLU A 161 -4.05 1.45 1.85
CA GLU A 161 -4.35 1.30 3.27
C GLU A 161 -4.24 -0.19 3.65
N ILE A 162 -3.37 -0.48 4.61
CA ILE A 162 -3.04 -1.85 5.03
C ILE A 162 -3.58 -2.07 6.44
N ILE A 163 -4.62 -2.89 6.56
CA ILE A 163 -5.38 -3.07 7.79
C ILE A 163 -5.17 -4.51 8.29
N PRO A 164 -4.49 -4.70 9.44
CA PRO A 164 -4.26 -6.03 10.00
C PRO A 164 -5.50 -6.47 10.76
N ILE A 165 -5.86 -7.74 10.60
CA ILE A 165 -7.08 -8.34 11.12
C ILE A 165 -6.71 -9.67 11.78
N SER A 166 -7.26 -9.96 12.95
CA SER A 166 -7.10 -11.27 13.59
C SER A 166 -8.47 -11.89 13.85
N ILE A 167 -8.71 -13.10 13.34
CA ILE A 167 -9.93 -13.86 13.57
C ILE A 167 -9.59 -15.08 14.40
N LYS A 168 -10.00 -15.10 15.67
CA LYS A 168 -9.68 -16.17 16.63
C LYS A 168 -10.90 -16.49 17.48
N LYS A 169 -11.27 -17.77 17.56
CA LYS A 169 -12.41 -18.28 18.35
C LYS A 169 -13.71 -17.54 18.05
N GLY A 170 -14.01 -17.33 16.78
CA GLY A 170 -15.19 -16.59 16.32
C GLY A 170 -15.23 -15.09 16.70
N LYS A 171 -14.10 -14.49 17.08
CA LYS A 171 -13.97 -13.05 17.33
C LYS A 171 -13.08 -12.41 16.28
N LEU A 172 -13.50 -11.24 15.81
CA LEU A 172 -12.73 -10.36 14.95
C LEU A 172 -12.01 -9.34 15.83
N SER A 173 -10.72 -9.15 15.61
CA SER A 173 -9.96 -8.05 16.19
C SER A 173 -9.34 -7.20 15.09
N VAL A 174 -9.53 -5.88 15.19
CA VAL A 174 -8.99 -4.89 14.28
C VAL A 174 -8.68 -3.62 15.06
N GLN A 175 -7.46 -3.08 14.90
CA GLN A 175 -7.00 -1.86 15.59
C GLN A 175 -7.22 -1.84 17.12
N GLY A 176 -7.12 -3.00 17.78
CA GLY A 176 -7.33 -3.14 19.22
C GLY A 176 -8.80 -3.22 19.65
N GLU A 177 -9.75 -3.01 18.73
CA GLU A 177 -11.15 -3.29 18.95
C GLU A 177 -11.44 -4.77 18.70
N VAL A 178 -12.43 -5.33 19.40
CA VAL A 178 -12.83 -6.74 19.30
C VAL A 178 -14.34 -6.84 19.18
N SER A 179 -14.82 -7.63 18.22
CA SER A 179 -16.24 -7.93 18.03
C SER A 179 -16.48 -9.39 17.68
N THR A 180 -17.76 -9.78 17.65
CA THR A 180 -18.17 -11.11 17.21
C THR A 180 -18.05 -11.23 15.69
N PHE A 181 -17.37 -12.26 15.21
CA PHE A 181 -17.23 -12.55 13.79
C PHE A 181 -18.36 -13.48 13.31
N THR A 182 -19.03 -13.10 12.22
CA THR A 182 -20.21 -13.80 11.69
C THR A 182 -19.94 -14.58 10.40
N GLY A 183 -18.68 -14.83 10.07
CA GLY A 183 -18.28 -15.54 8.84
C GLY A 183 -18.10 -14.64 7.62
N LYS A 184 -18.39 -13.34 7.74
CA LYS A 184 -18.19 -12.34 6.69
C LYS A 184 -17.50 -11.09 7.24
N LEU A 185 -16.57 -10.56 6.47
CA LEU A 185 -16.06 -9.21 6.63
C LEU A 185 -16.92 -8.25 5.81
N ASN A 186 -17.45 -7.22 6.46
CA ASN A 186 -18.21 -6.15 5.85
C ASN A 186 -17.30 -4.92 5.80
N ILE A 187 -16.89 -4.55 4.59
CA ILE A 187 -16.00 -3.40 4.35
C ILE A 187 -16.86 -2.29 3.80
N GLU A 188 -17.02 -1.21 4.54
CA GLU A 188 -17.91 -0.10 4.18
C GLU A 188 -17.11 1.18 3.95
N PHE A 189 -17.35 1.84 2.82
CA PHE A 189 -16.86 3.17 2.52
C PHE A 189 -17.98 4.17 2.82
N VAL A 190 -17.83 4.92 3.89
CA VAL A 190 -18.90 5.72 4.49
C VAL A 190 -18.91 7.11 3.87
N LYS A 191 -20.08 7.52 3.38
CA LYS A 191 -20.28 8.87 2.83
C LYS A 191 -20.10 9.92 3.93
N GLY A 192 -19.07 10.75 3.80
CA GLY A 192 -18.83 11.93 4.62
C GLY A 192 -19.57 13.18 4.11
N TYR A 193 -19.22 14.35 4.67
CA TYR A 193 -19.79 15.65 4.25
C TYR A 193 -19.28 16.13 2.88
N TYR A 194 -18.08 15.71 2.50
CA TYR A 194 -17.39 16.14 1.28
C TYR A 194 -17.91 15.39 0.04
N ASP A 195 -17.05 15.00 -0.90
CA ASP A 195 -17.46 14.23 -2.07
C ASP A 195 -17.71 12.73 -1.75
N ASN A 196 -17.86 11.93 -2.80
CA ASN A 196 -18.29 10.54 -2.76
C ASN A 196 -17.15 9.59 -2.35
N PRO A 197 -17.42 8.59 -1.48
CA PRO A 197 -16.47 7.51 -1.21
C PRO A 197 -16.15 6.76 -2.49
N LYS A 198 -14.91 6.28 -2.59
CA LYS A 198 -14.44 5.47 -3.72
C LYS A 198 -13.42 4.44 -3.31
N ILE A 199 -13.18 3.47 -4.18
CA ILE A 199 -12.10 2.46 -4.06
C ILE A 199 -11.69 2.02 -5.47
N CYS A 200 -10.39 1.73 -5.68
CA CYS A 200 -9.88 1.26 -6.97
C CYS A 200 -9.78 -0.26 -7.01
N ALA A 201 -9.21 -0.88 -5.98
CA ALA A 201 -9.18 -2.32 -5.84
C ALA A 201 -9.03 -2.70 -4.36
N LEU A 202 -9.33 -3.95 -4.02
CA LEU A 202 -9.02 -4.46 -2.70
C LEU A 202 -8.75 -5.96 -2.72
N TYR A 203 -7.98 -6.43 -1.75
CA TYR A 203 -7.79 -7.85 -1.52
C TYR A 203 -7.59 -8.15 -0.03
N VAL A 204 -7.88 -9.41 0.33
CA VAL A 204 -7.66 -9.97 1.65
C VAL A 204 -6.64 -11.08 1.55
N LEU A 205 -5.53 -10.91 2.25
CA LEU A 205 -4.42 -11.84 2.34
C LEU A 205 -4.49 -12.59 3.68
N ALA A 206 -4.33 -13.90 3.68
CA ALA A 206 -4.06 -14.68 4.88
C ALA A 206 -2.57 -14.57 5.22
N GLY A 207 -2.23 -13.97 6.35
CA GLY A 207 -0.85 -13.67 6.71
C GLY A 207 -0.72 -12.40 7.53
N THR A 208 0.48 -11.82 7.53
CA THR A 208 0.81 -10.59 8.26
C THR A 208 1.12 -9.45 7.29
N MET A 209 1.31 -8.25 7.84
CA MET A 209 1.61 -7.05 7.04
C MET A 209 2.93 -7.16 6.28
N ASP A 210 3.85 -8.00 6.75
CA ASP A 210 5.16 -8.19 6.11
C ASP A 210 5.04 -8.92 4.77
N ASP A 211 3.96 -9.68 4.57
CA ASP A 211 3.67 -10.40 3.34
C ASP A 211 3.11 -9.47 2.24
N VAL A 212 2.67 -8.26 2.59
CA VAL A 212 2.05 -7.32 1.65
C VAL A 212 3.10 -6.66 0.75
N PRO A 213 2.98 -6.76 -0.59
CA PRO A 213 3.85 -6.04 -1.51
C PRO A 213 3.78 -4.53 -1.30
N LYS A 214 4.95 -3.90 -1.17
CA LYS A 214 5.06 -2.46 -0.94
C LYS A 214 5.04 -1.70 -2.27
N LEU A 215 4.31 -0.60 -2.29
CA LEU A 215 4.35 0.38 -3.39
C LEU A 215 5.76 0.92 -3.60
N GLN A 216 6.08 1.31 -4.83
CA GLN A 216 7.36 1.95 -5.13
C GLN A 216 7.49 3.27 -4.32
N PRO A 217 8.71 3.72 -4.00
CA PRO A 217 8.93 4.98 -3.28
C PRO A 217 8.29 6.17 -4.00
N HIS A 218 7.83 7.14 -3.23
CA HIS A 218 7.27 8.37 -3.81
C HIS A 218 8.40 9.19 -4.45
N PRO A 219 8.29 9.59 -5.73
CA PRO A 219 9.26 10.49 -6.35
C PRO A 219 9.40 11.79 -5.55
N GLY A 220 10.59 12.10 -5.04
CA GLY A 220 10.87 13.33 -4.28
C GLY A 220 10.60 13.30 -2.77
N LEU A 221 10.18 12.17 -2.19
CA LEU A 221 10.06 11.95 -0.75
C LEU A 221 10.84 10.69 -0.34
N GLU A 222 12.12 10.63 -0.72
CA GLU A 222 13.03 9.64 -0.15
C GLU A 222 13.14 9.91 1.35
N LYS A 223 12.71 8.96 2.18
CA LYS A 223 13.04 8.99 3.61
C LYS A 223 14.57 8.94 3.71
N LYS A 224 15.19 10.03 4.15
CA LYS A 224 16.49 9.94 4.82
C LYS A 224 16.24 9.06 6.04
N GLU A 225 16.62 7.79 5.97
CA GLU A 225 16.66 6.96 7.16
C GLU A 225 17.56 7.67 8.17
N GLU A 226 17.02 7.84 9.37
CA GLU A 226 17.63 8.54 10.48
C GLU A 226 18.90 7.78 10.88
N GLU A 227 20.08 8.39 10.69
CA GLU A 227 21.24 8.08 11.53
C GLU A 227 20.86 8.57 12.94
N GLU A 228 20.11 7.73 13.68
CA GLU A 228 20.04 7.78 15.14
C GLU A 228 21.44 7.46 15.67
N ASP A 229 22.31 8.46 15.72
CA ASP A 229 23.52 8.38 16.52
C ASP A 229 23.08 8.29 17.99
N GLU A 230 23.10 7.06 18.52
CA GLU A 230 22.98 6.75 19.95
C GLU A 230 24.05 7.55 20.72
N GLU A 231 23.67 8.68 21.32
CA GLU A 231 24.52 9.35 22.33
C GLU A 231 24.51 8.51 23.61
N GLU A 232 25.40 7.52 23.67
CA GLU A 232 25.72 6.72 24.86
C GLU A 232 26.38 7.63 25.91
N TYR A 233 25.70 7.82 27.04
CA TYR A 233 26.23 8.50 28.22
C TYR A 233 27.09 7.52 29.04
N GLU A 234 28.42 7.58 28.94
CA GLU A 234 29.32 6.98 29.92
C GLU A 234 30.07 8.03 30.76
N ASP A 235 30.03 7.79 32.07
CA ASP A 235 30.60 8.55 33.18
C ASP A 235 32.10 8.24 33.38
N GLY A 236 32.89 9.31 33.56
CA GLY A 236 34.06 9.32 34.44
C GLY A 236 35.42 8.79 33.93
N SER A 237 36.34 9.72 33.61
CA SER A 237 37.77 9.78 34.04
C SER A 237 38.78 10.20 32.94
N SER A 238 39.56 11.25 33.25
CA SER A 238 40.57 11.96 32.42
C SER A 238 42.00 11.37 32.56
N PRO A 239 43.09 11.88 31.90
CA PRO A 239 43.29 12.38 30.51
C PRO A 239 44.65 11.96 29.82
N LYS A 240 44.78 12.35 28.53
CA LYS A 240 45.99 12.60 27.68
C LYS A 240 46.58 11.43 26.86
N LYS A 241 46.55 11.55 25.51
CA LYS A 241 47.63 12.12 24.65
C LYS A 241 47.26 12.07 23.16
N GLN A 242 47.82 13.02 22.42
CA GLN A 242 47.52 13.40 21.03
C GLN A 242 48.05 12.44 19.96
N ALA A 243 47.38 12.54 18.81
CA ALA A 243 47.88 12.53 17.42
C ALA A 243 47.86 11.20 16.64
N ASN A 244 46.97 11.11 15.65
CA ASN A 244 47.43 11.23 14.26
C ASN A 244 46.32 11.70 13.29
N LYS A 245 46.68 12.59 12.38
CA LYS A 245 45.83 13.20 11.34
C LYS A 245 45.63 12.22 10.18
N ASN A 246 44.39 12.10 9.70
CA ASN A 246 44.07 12.12 8.27
C ASN A 246 42.89 13.07 8.07
N ARG A 247 43.24 14.35 7.85
CA ARG A 247 42.33 15.46 7.63
C ARG A 247 41.90 15.44 6.17
N VAL A 248 40.65 15.08 5.89
CA VAL A 248 40.02 15.48 4.62
C VAL A 248 39.82 16.99 4.68
N GLN A 249 40.28 17.66 3.63
CA GLN A 249 40.36 19.10 3.53
C GLN A 249 38.95 19.66 3.32
N SER A 250 38.34 20.20 4.38
CA SER A 250 37.11 20.98 4.26
C SER A 250 37.40 22.25 3.46
N GLY A 251 36.68 22.42 2.36
CA GLY A 251 36.66 23.68 1.63
C GLY A 251 36.12 24.82 2.51
N PRO A 252 36.28 26.09 2.10
CA PRO A 252 35.66 27.21 2.80
C PRO A 252 34.16 26.95 2.95
N ARG A 253 33.61 27.05 4.17
CA ARG A 253 32.16 27.02 4.40
C ARG A 253 31.55 28.12 3.53
N THR A 254 30.87 27.74 2.46
CA THR A 254 30.06 28.65 1.66
C THR A 254 29.01 29.25 2.57
N PRO A 255 29.02 30.58 2.82
CA PRO A 255 27.93 31.23 3.53
C PRO A 255 26.64 30.98 2.76
N ASN A 256 25.58 30.64 3.48
CA ASN A 256 24.27 30.37 2.89
C ASN A 256 23.84 31.60 2.04
N PRO A 257 23.64 31.48 0.71
CA PRO A 257 23.42 32.62 -0.19
C PRO A 257 22.10 33.37 0.06
N TYR A 258 21.26 32.85 0.96
CA TYR A 258 19.98 33.43 1.37
C TYR A 258 19.96 33.96 2.81
N ALA A 259 21.11 33.96 3.52
CA ALA A 259 21.18 34.47 4.89
C ALA A 259 20.99 36.01 4.99
N SER A 260 20.99 36.72 3.86
CA SER A 260 20.83 38.18 3.81
C SER A 260 19.57 38.62 3.08
N ASP A 261 18.49 37.82 3.11
CA ASP A 261 17.21 38.24 2.55
C ASP A 261 16.48 39.16 3.55
N ASN A 262 16.85 40.45 3.54
CA ASN A 262 16.12 41.52 4.23
C ASN A 262 14.85 41.95 3.45
N SER A 263 14.34 41.09 2.56
CA SER A 263 13.15 41.33 1.74
C SER A 263 11.87 41.54 2.58
N SER A 264 11.86 41.08 3.83
CA SER A 264 10.80 41.34 4.82
C SER A 264 10.67 42.81 5.25
N LEU A 265 11.71 43.64 5.08
CA LEU A 265 11.70 45.06 5.45
C LEU A 265 11.37 46.01 4.28
N MET A 266 11.46 45.55 3.03
CA MET A 266 11.17 46.40 1.86
C MET A 266 9.67 46.52 1.57
N PHE A 267 8.88 45.48 1.86
CA PHE A 267 7.44 45.47 1.60
C PHE A 267 6.66 46.51 2.44
N PRO A 268 6.90 46.66 3.76
CA PRO A 268 6.21 47.66 4.57
C PRO A 268 6.54 49.10 4.16
N ILE A 269 7.78 49.36 3.72
CA ILE A 269 8.25 50.71 3.33
C ILE A 269 7.60 51.14 2.00
N LEU A 270 7.50 50.24 1.02
CA LEU A 270 6.84 50.53 -0.26
C LEU A 270 5.34 50.76 -0.11
N VAL A 271 4.67 50.00 0.78
CA VAL A 271 3.26 50.23 1.13
C VAL A 271 3.08 51.57 1.85
N ALA A 272 4.00 51.96 2.74
CA ALA A 272 3.97 53.25 3.41
C ALA A 272 4.07 54.42 2.40
N PHE A 273 4.97 54.38 1.43
CA PHE A 273 5.07 55.44 0.41
C PHE A 273 3.89 55.44 -0.57
N GLY A 274 3.36 54.26 -0.95
CA GLY A 274 2.23 54.14 -1.87
C GLY A 274 0.91 54.69 -1.30
N VAL A 275 0.72 54.65 0.02
CA VAL A 275 -0.48 55.17 0.68
C VAL A 275 -0.29 56.61 1.18
N PHE A 276 0.93 57.02 1.54
CA PHE A 276 1.21 58.35 2.08
C PHE A 276 1.22 59.47 1.02
N ILE A 277 1.71 59.21 -0.20
CA ILE A 277 1.79 60.23 -1.25
C ILE A 277 0.41 60.67 -1.77
N PRO A 278 -0.56 59.77 -2.03
CA PRO A 278 -1.92 60.16 -2.43
C PRO A 278 -2.71 60.82 -1.30
N THR A 279 -2.53 60.36 -0.06
CA THR A 279 -3.24 60.94 1.10
C THR A 279 -2.74 62.33 1.45
N LEU A 280 -1.44 62.60 1.33
CA LEU A 280 -0.87 63.95 1.47
C LEU A 280 -1.35 64.89 0.35
N PHE A 281 -1.45 64.40 -0.90
CA PHE A 281 -1.98 65.19 -2.02
C PHE A 281 -3.47 65.52 -1.86
N CYS A 282 -4.26 64.62 -1.26
CA CYS A 282 -5.67 64.86 -0.94
C CYS A 282 -5.88 65.78 0.27
N LEU A 283 -4.97 65.78 1.25
CA LEU A 283 -5.02 66.66 2.43
C LEU A 283 -4.46 68.06 2.17
N CYS A 284 -3.54 68.22 1.20
CA CYS A 284 -2.92 69.50 0.85
C CYS A 284 -3.62 70.25 -0.30
N ARG A 285 -4.79 69.80 -0.78
CA ARG A 285 -5.67 70.64 -1.60
C ARG A 285 -6.63 71.46 -0.72
N LEU A 286 -6.08 72.53 -0.16
CA LEU A 286 -6.72 73.84 0.00
C LEU A 286 -6.02 74.79 -0.98
#